data_AF-A0A3G6IZS3-F1
#
_entry.id   AF-A0A3G6IZS3-F1
#
_cell.length_a   1.000
_cell.length_b   1.000
_cell.length_c   1.000
_cell.angle_alpha   90.00
_cell.angle_beta   90.00
_cell.angle_gamma   90.00
#
_symmetry.space_group_name_H-M   'P 1'
#
loop_
_entity.id
_entity.type
_entity.pdbx_description
1 polymer ?
#
loop_
_entity_poly.entity_id
_entity_poly.type
_entity_poly.pdbx_seq_one_letter_code
_entity_poly.pdbx_strand_id
1 'polypeptide(L)'
;MAAKDQPHTDEHSGKQQVTGSRRERQAYVHQGFSKTEAAFGLLWLCLGALISVFLEVIYLGTWIAGVPVPYTVVIALLFNLVLSKTAMLWAPASPWKFLPLGVWVLGFFLFVLATGGAGDTVLVPGIRSILLLLAGIAGGVWPMLRAK
;
A
#
# COMPACT_ATOMS: atom_id res chain seq x y z
N MET A 1 -58.16 57.44 -40.92
CA MET A 1 -58.28 56.48 -42.03
C MET A 1 -56.98 56.57 -42.82
N ALA A 2 -56.13 55.56 -42.95
CA ALA A 2 -56.38 54.13 -43.01
C ALA A 2 -55.23 53.36 -42.32
N ALA A 3 -55.62 52.23 -41.71
CA ALA A 3 -54.72 51.18 -41.26
C ALA A 3 -53.96 50.59 -42.46
N LYS A 4 -52.69 50.22 -42.25
CA LYS A 4 -51.95 49.39 -43.20
C LYS A 4 -51.26 48.26 -42.47
N ASP A 5 -51.98 47.15 -42.49
CA ASP A 5 -51.61 45.73 -42.44
C ASP A 5 -50.16 45.36 -42.12
N GLN A 6 -50.02 44.64 -41.01
CA GLN A 6 -48.89 43.77 -40.73
C GLN A 6 -49.00 42.46 -41.53
N PRO A 7 -47.92 41.98 -42.17
CA PRO A 7 -47.78 40.56 -42.46
C PRO A 7 -47.17 39.86 -41.24
N HIS A 8 -48.01 39.09 -40.55
CA HIS A 8 -47.58 38.02 -39.67
C HIS A 8 -46.92 36.93 -40.52
N THR A 9 -45.68 36.55 -40.19
CA THR A 9 -45.07 35.32 -40.71
C THR A 9 -44.48 34.58 -39.53
N ASP A 10 -45.34 33.74 -38.96
CA ASP A 10 -45.02 32.69 -38.00
C ASP A 10 -44.37 31.52 -38.74
N GLU A 11 -43.03 31.39 -38.76
CA GLU A 11 -42.40 30.16 -39.28
C GLU A 11 -40.99 29.83 -38.76
N HIS A 12 -40.63 30.25 -37.55
CA HIS A 12 -39.42 29.71 -36.88
C HIS A 12 -39.69 29.10 -35.50
N SER A 13 -40.87 28.48 -35.35
CA SER A 13 -41.12 27.47 -34.33
C SER A 13 -40.77 26.10 -34.92
N GLY A 14 -39.59 25.54 -34.60
CA GLY A 14 -39.31 24.16 -35.04
C GLY A 14 -37.88 23.63 -35.01
N LYS A 15 -36.85 24.36 -34.56
CA LYS A 15 -35.47 23.80 -34.49
C LYS A 15 -34.63 24.31 -33.30
N GLN A 16 -35.22 24.42 -32.11
CA GLN A 16 -34.46 24.81 -30.90
C GLN A 16 -34.70 23.93 -29.66
N GLN A 17 -35.12 22.69 -29.85
CA GLN A 17 -35.06 21.68 -28.79
C GLN A 17 -34.28 20.46 -29.24
N VAL A 18 -33.54 19.89 -28.29
CA VAL A 18 -32.69 18.69 -28.39
C VAL A 18 -31.29 18.87 -28.98
N THR A 19 -30.59 19.94 -28.61
CA THR A 19 -29.19 19.74 -28.22
C THR A 19 -29.18 19.57 -26.71
N GLY A 20 -29.38 18.33 -26.29
CA GLY A 20 -29.22 17.95 -24.90
C GLY A 20 -27.88 18.47 -24.42
N SER A 21 -27.91 19.30 -23.39
CA SER A 21 -26.77 19.56 -22.53
C SER A 21 -26.40 18.24 -21.84
N ARG A 22 -25.77 17.35 -22.63
CA ARG A 22 -24.92 16.28 -22.14
C ARG A 22 -23.76 17.02 -21.49
N ARG A 23 -24.00 17.53 -20.28
CA ARG A 23 -22.94 17.87 -19.34
C ARG A 23 -22.04 16.66 -19.38
N GLU A 24 -20.89 16.83 -20.00
CA GLU A 24 -19.81 15.90 -19.90
C GLU A 24 -19.66 15.69 -18.41
N ARG A 25 -20.10 14.52 -17.93
CA ARG A 25 -19.60 13.98 -16.68
C ARG A 25 -18.14 13.74 -16.97
N GLN A 26 -17.35 14.81 -16.91
CA GLN A 26 -15.91 14.71 -16.77
C GLN A 26 -15.75 13.83 -15.55
N ALA A 27 -15.41 12.57 -15.80
CA ALA A 27 -14.99 11.67 -14.75
C ALA A 27 -13.83 12.42 -14.10
N TYR A 28 -14.09 12.97 -12.91
CA TYR A 28 -13.07 13.57 -12.08
C TYR A 28 -12.13 12.42 -11.71
N VAL A 29 -11.15 12.16 -12.56
CA VAL A 29 -10.04 11.28 -12.23
C VAL A 29 -9.25 12.07 -11.21
N HIS A 30 -9.43 11.74 -9.93
CA HIS A 30 -8.75 12.40 -8.82
C HIS A 30 -7.23 12.31 -9.08
N GLN A 31 -6.65 13.41 -9.55
CA GLN A 31 -5.24 13.47 -9.91
C GLN A 31 -4.42 13.56 -8.63
N GLY A 32 -3.89 12.42 -8.19
CA GLY A 32 -2.83 12.31 -7.18
C GLY A 32 -3.32 12.47 -5.75
N PHE A 33 -2.92 11.53 -4.90
CA PHE A 33 -3.02 11.68 -3.46
C PHE A 33 -2.29 12.96 -3.01
N SER A 34 -2.87 13.67 -2.03
CA SER A 34 -2.15 14.75 -1.38
C SER A 34 -0.86 14.20 -0.75
N LYS A 35 0.22 15.01 -0.73
CA LYS A 35 1.50 14.62 -0.11
C LYS A 35 1.31 14.13 1.34
N THR A 36 0.35 14.71 2.05
CA THR A 36 0.01 14.35 3.44
C THR A 36 -0.68 12.99 3.54
N GLU A 37 -1.57 12.65 2.60
CA GLU A 37 -2.26 11.35 2.59
C GLU A 37 -1.27 10.23 2.26
N ALA A 38 -0.40 10.46 1.27
CA ALA A 38 0.67 9.53 0.95
C ALA A 38 1.61 9.32 2.14
N ALA A 39 1.97 10.39 2.86
CA ALA A 39 2.79 10.31 4.06
C ALA A 39 2.10 9.53 5.19
N PHE A 40 0.80 9.73 5.42
CA PHE A 40 0.05 9.00 6.44
C PHE A 40 -0.08 7.51 6.09
N GLY A 41 -0.33 7.19 4.82
CA GLY A 41 -0.32 5.82 4.33
C GLY A 41 1.04 5.13 4.55
N LEU A 42 2.14 5.79 4.19
CA LEU A 42 3.50 5.30 4.44
C LEU A 42 3.81 5.11 5.92
N LEU A 43 3.39 6.06 6.78
CA LEU A 43 3.57 5.96 8.23
C LEU A 43 2.85 4.73 8.78
N TRP A 44 1.60 4.50 8.35
CA TRP A 44 0.84 3.32 8.78
C TRP A 44 1.48 2.02 8.30
N LEU A 45 2.02 1.98 7.08
CA LEU A 45 2.77 0.82 6.58
C LEU A 45 4.04 0.55 7.39
N CYS A 46 4.75 1.59 7.82
CA CYS A 46 5.91 1.44 8.70
C CYS A 46 5.51 0.91 10.09
N LEU A 47 4.39 1.38 10.65
CA LEU A 47 3.86 0.85 11.90
C LEU A 47 3.47 -0.62 11.75
N GLY A 48 2.79 -0.98 10.66
CA GLY A 48 2.46 -2.36 10.33
C GLY A 48 3.69 -3.25 10.19
N ALA A 49 4.74 -2.76 9.55
CA ALA A 49 6.04 -3.44 9.45
C ALA A 49 6.66 -3.73 10.82
N LEU A 50 6.67 -2.77 11.74
CA LEU A 50 7.19 -2.96 13.10
C LEU A 50 6.39 -4.00 13.88
N ILE A 51 5.06 -3.95 13.79
CA ILE A 51 4.20 -4.92 14.47
C ILE A 51 4.39 -6.33 13.88
N SER A 52 4.55 -6.44 12.56
CA SER A 52 4.79 -7.73 11.90
C SER A 52 6.10 -8.36 12.37
N VAL A 53 7.23 -7.64 12.30
CA VAL A 53 8.52 -8.20 12.74
C VAL A 53 8.49 -8.55 14.24
N PHE A 54 7.83 -7.75 15.06
CA PHE A 54 7.63 -8.02 16.48
C PHE A 54 6.96 -9.38 16.71
N LEU A 55 5.81 -9.62 16.06
CA LEU A 55 5.08 -10.88 16.18
C LEU A 55 5.88 -12.04 15.59
N GLU A 56 6.50 -11.85 14.44
CA GLU A 56 7.30 -12.86 13.77
C GLU A 56 8.46 -13.36 14.63
N VAL A 57 9.16 -12.45 15.31
CA VAL A 57 10.26 -12.77 16.22
C VAL A 57 9.75 -13.53 17.45
N ILE A 58 8.68 -13.07 18.09
CA ILE A 58 8.12 -13.71 19.29
C ILE A 58 7.63 -15.13 18.98
N TYR A 59 6.98 -15.33 17.85
CA TYR A 59 6.42 -16.62 17.44
C TYR A 59 7.38 -17.50 16.63
N LEU A 60 8.62 -17.05 16.37
CA LEU A 60 9.62 -17.83 15.63
C LEU A 60 9.99 -19.13 16.34
N GLY A 61 9.94 -19.11 17.67
CA GLY A 61 10.22 -20.24 18.54
C GLY A 61 9.03 -21.15 18.82
N THR A 62 7.87 -20.96 18.19
CA THR A 62 6.66 -21.71 18.54
C THR A 62 6.76 -23.20 18.21
N TRP A 63 6.39 -24.02 19.20
CA TRP A 63 6.28 -25.47 19.09
C TRP A 63 4.80 -25.86 19.12
N ILE A 64 4.36 -26.64 18.14
CA ILE A 64 3.00 -27.15 18.08
C ILE A 64 3.10 -28.66 18.24
N ALA A 65 2.52 -29.20 19.32
CA ALA A 65 2.53 -30.62 19.63
C ALA A 65 3.94 -31.27 19.59
N GLY A 66 4.97 -30.55 20.06
CA GLY A 66 6.36 -31.04 20.08
C GLY A 66 7.10 -30.94 18.75
N VAL A 67 6.46 -30.43 17.69
CA VAL A 67 7.09 -30.18 16.38
C VAL A 67 7.36 -28.67 16.23
N PRO A 68 8.58 -28.25 15.84
CA PRO A 68 8.85 -26.86 15.54
C PRO A 68 8.26 -26.48 14.19
N VAL A 69 7.36 -25.49 14.16
CA VAL A 69 6.69 -25.05 12.93
C VAL A 69 7.04 -23.58 12.65
N PRO A 70 7.93 -23.28 11.68
CA PRO A 70 8.38 -21.92 11.40
C PRO A 70 7.38 -21.17 10.50
N TYR A 71 6.10 -21.13 10.86
CA TYR A 71 5.06 -20.49 10.07
C TYR A 71 5.25 -18.97 9.94
N THR A 72 5.93 -18.34 10.91
CA THR A 72 6.26 -16.91 10.87
C THR A 72 7.16 -16.53 9.70
N VAL A 73 7.96 -17.45 9.18
CA VAL A 73 8.78 -17.23 7.96
C VAL A 73 7.90 -17.00 6.74
N VAL A 74 6.84 -17.80 6.60
CA VAL A 74 5.88 -17.66 5.50
C VAL A 74 5.08 -16.37 5.67
N ILE A 75 4.68 -16.05 6.91
CA ILE A 75 3.99 -14.80 7.21
C ILE A 75 4.87 -13.60 6.86
N ALA A 76 6.14 -13.58 7.25
CA ALA A 76 7.08 -12.50 6.95
C ALA A 76 7.18 -12.22 5.45
N LEU A 77 7.24 -13.29 4.63
CA LEU A 77 7.26 -13.17 3.17
C LEU A 77 5.97 -12.53 2.64
N LEU A 78 4.81 -13.07 3.03
CA LEU A 78 3.53 -12.63 2.51
C LEU A 78 3.19 -11.20 2.99
N PHE A 79 3.50 -10.89 4.25
CA PHE A 79 3.21 -9.60 4.84
C PHE A 79 4.07 -8.50 4.20
N ASN A 80 5.38 -8.72 4.05
CA ASN A 80 6.24 -7.78 3.34
C ASN A 80 5.85 -7.63 1.86
N LEU A 81 5.34 -8.68 1.22
CA LEU A 81 4.80 -8.60 -0.13
C LEU A 81 3.59 -7.67 -0.22
N VAL A 82 2.66 -7.76 0.73
CA VAL A 82 1.49 -6.87 0.80
C VAL A 82 1.93 -5.43 1.12
N LEU A 83 2.78 -5.23 2.12
CA LEU A 83 3.28 -3.91 2.49
C LEU A 83 3.97 -3.21 1.33
N SER A 84 4.87 -3.90 0.62
CA SER A 84 5.57 -3.32 -0.52
C SER A 84 4.66 -3.04 -1.69
N LYS A 85 3.66 -3.90 -1.97
CA LYS A 85 2.64 -3.61 -2.99
C LYS A 85 1.85 -2.35 -2.64
N THR A 86 1.43 -2.23 -1.39
CA THR A 86 0.67 -1.07 -0.93
C THR A 86 1.55 0.18 -0.94
N ALA A 87 2.82 0.11 -0.51
CA ALA A 87 3.74 1.23 -0.55
C ALA A 87 3.93 1.80 -1.96
N MET A 88 3.93 0.95 -2.99
CA MET A 88 4.00 1.39 -4.38
C MET A 88 2.74 2.13 -4.86
N LEU A 89 1.56 1.84 -4.29
CA LEU A 89 0.34 2.61 -4.59
C LEU A 89 0.44 4.04 -4.06
N TRP A 90 1.05 4.21 -2.88
CA TRP A 90 1.20 5.52 -2.25
C TRP A 90 2.41 6.31 -2.77
N ALA A 91 3.48 5.63 -3.21
CA ALA A 91 4.73 6.25 -3.65
C ALA A 91 5.32 5.60 -4.93
N PRO A 92 4.62 5.67 -6.08
CA PRO A 92 4.96 4.90 -7.27
C PRO A 92 6.32 5.25 -7.89
N ALA A 93 6.73 6.52 -7.86
CA ALA A 93 8.00 6.98 -8.46
C ALA A 93 9.06 7.37 -7.42
N SER A 94 8.82 7.11 -6.13
CA SER A 94 9.67 7.64 -5.07
C SER A 94 10.46 6.54 -4.35
N PRO A 95 11.73 6.79 -3.94
CA PRO A 95 12.49 5.85 -3.12
C PRO A 95 11.84 5.59 -1.76
N TRP A 96 10.92 6.45 -1.31
CA TRP A 96 10.16 6.25 -0.06
C TRP A 96 9.33 4.96 -0.04
N LYS A 97 9.08 4.32 -1.19
CA LYS A 97 8.44 3.00 -1.26
C LYS A 97 9.20 1.91 -0.49
N PHE A 98 10.52 2.06 -0.31
CA PHE A 98 11.37 1.13 0.44
C PHE A 98 11.29 1.32 1.95
N LEU A 99 10.67 2.40 2.43
CA LEU A 99 10.67 2.76 3.84
C LEU A 99 10.05 1.69 4.73
N PRO A 100 8.89 1.08 4.42
CA PRO A 100 8.30 0.05 5.27
C PRO A 100 9.18 -1.20 5.39
N LEU A 101 9.81 -1.62 4.28
CA LEU A 101 10.75 -2.74 4.29
C LEU A 101 12.00 -2.41 5.11
N GLY A 102 12.55 -1.20 4.95
CA GLY A 102 13.70 -0.74 5.73
C GLY A 102 13.40 -0.71 7.23
N VAL A 103 12.20 -0.27 7.61
CA VAL A 103 11.72 -0.28 9.00
C VAL A 103 11.57 -1.71 9.53
N TRP A 104 11.03 -2.64 8.74
CA TRP A 104 10.96 -4.06 9.11
C TRP A 104 12.36 -4.64 9.36
N VAL A 105 13.29 -4.43 8.44
CA VAL A 105 14.68 -4.92 8.55
C VAL A 105 15.38 -4.32 9.75
N LEU A 106 15.23 -3.01 9.98
CA LEU A 106 15.79 -2.35 11.15
C LEU A 106 15.21 -2.91 12.45
N GLY A 107 13.89 -3.13 12.51
CA GLY A 107 13.23 -3.77 13.64
C GLY A 107 13.79 -5.15 13.93
N PHE A 108 14.01 -5.97 12.90
CA PHE A 108 14.64 -7.29 13.04
C PHE A 108 16.04 -7.20 13.68
N PHE A 109 16.89 -6.30 13.19
CA PHE A 109 18.24 -6.13 13.75
C PHE A 109 18.21 -5.59 15.18
N LEU A 110 17.31 -4.66 15.50
CA LEU A 110 17.11 -4.20 16.87
C LEU A 110 16.75 -5.36 17.81
N PHE A 111 15.89 -6.28 17.36
CA PHE A 111 15.56 -7.48 18.12
C PHE A 111 16.77 -8.42 18.30
N VAL A 112 17.56 -8.64 17.26
CA VAL A 112 18.79 -9.45 17.34
C VAL A 112 19.78 -8.86 18.34
N LEU A 113 20.00 -7.55 18.29
CA LEU A 113 20.94 -6.85 19.19
C LEU A 113 20.43 -6.81 20.63
N ALA A 114 19.13 -6.55 20.83
CA ALA A 114 18.53 -6.48 22.16
C ALA A 114 18.50 -7.84 22.86
N THR A 115 18.24 -8.93 22.13
CA THR A 115 18.15 -10.28 22.70
C THR A 115 19.49 -11.00 22.75
N GLY A 116 20.43 -10.66 21.87
CA GLY A 116 21.78 -11.23 21.85
C GLY A 116 22.61 -10.90 23.09
N GLY A 117 22.33 -9.78 23.78
CA GLY A 117 22.97 -9.40 25.03
C GLY A 117 22.26 -9.89 26.30
N ALA A 118 21.02 -10.36 26.19
CA ALA A 118 20.14 -10.58 27.35
C ALA A 118 20.25 -11.97 28.00
N GLY A 119 20.99 -12.93 27.43
CA GLY A 119 21.16 -14.28 27.98
C GLY A 119 19.90 -15.18 27.95
N ASP A 120 18.71 -14.57 27.90
CA ASP A 120 17.41 -15.21 27.76
C ASP A 120 16.90 -14.99 26.33
N THR A 121 17.21 -15.92 25.43
CA THR A 121 17.12 -15.66 23.99
C THR A 121 15.74 -15.97 23.42
N VAL A 122 14.88 -14.95 23.36
CA VAL A 122 13.65 -14.95 22.54
C VAL A 122 13.97 -15.20 21.06
N LEU A 123 15.15 -14.75 20.62
CA LEU A 123 15.67 -14.94 19.27
C LEU A 123 16.81 -15.97 19.33
N VAL A 124 16.46 -17.25 19.25
CA VAL A 124 17.47 -18.32 19.23
C VAL A 124 18.33 -18.16 17.96
N PRO A 125 19.64 -17.90 18.07
CA PRO A 125 20.52 -17.83 16.91
C PRO A 125 20.47 -19.16 16.17
N GLY A 126 20.00 -19.17 14.92
CA GLY A 126 19.82 -20.39 14.16
C GLY A 126 19.23 -20.16 12.78
N ILE A 127 19.09 -21.25 12.03
CA ILE A 127 18.64 -21.20 10.63
C ILE A 127 17.26 -20.54 10.45
N ARG A 128 16.39 -20.59 11.47
CA ARG A 128 15.05 -19.97 11.43
C ARG A 128 15.12 -18.44 11.33
N SER A 129 16.04 -17.81 12.04
CA SER A 129 16.22 -16.35 12.01
C SER A 129 16.77 -15.88 10.67
N ILE A 130 17.68 -16.67 10.08
CA ILE A 130 18.20 -16.44 8.73
C ILE A 130 17.07 -16.59 7.70
N LEU A 131 16.29 -17.66 7.80
CA LEU A 131 15.13 -17.89 6.92
C LEU A 131 14.11 -16.75 7.04
N LEU A 132 13.81 -16.28 8.25
CA LEU A 132 12.92 -15.14 8.47
C LEU A 132 13.42 -13.89 7.75
N LEU A 133 14.71 -13.55 7.95
CA LEU A 133 15.33 -12.38 7.32
C LEU A 133 15.26 -12.47 5.78
N LEU A 134 15.67 -13.62 5.22
CA LEU A 134 15.65 -13.84 3.77
C LEU A 134 14.23 -13.80 3.22
N ALA A 135 13.26 -14.40 3.92
CA ALA A 135 11.86 -14.42 3.53
C ALA A 135 11.24 -13.02 3.55
N GLY A 136 11.49 -12.23 4.60
CA GLY A 136 11.02 -10.84 4.69
C GLY A 136 11.59 -9.96 3.59
N ILE A 137 12.90 -10.04 3.33
CA ILE A 137 13.55 -9.31 2.23
C ILE A 137 13.00 -9.75 0.88
N ALA A 138 12.91 -11.07 0.63
CA ALA A 138 12.39 -11.59 -0.63
C ALA A 138 10.94 -11.15 -0.87
N GLY A 139 10.09 -11.23 0.15
CA GLY A 139 8.71 -10.77 0.10
C GLY A 139 8.60 -9.28 -0.22
N GLY A 140 9.44 -8.45 0.41
CA GLY A 140 9.40 -7.00 0.23
C GLY A 140 9.99 -6.52 -1.10
N VAL A 141 11.09 -7.13 -1.57
CA VAL A 141 11.79 -6.71 -2.79
C VAL A 141 11.10 -7.22 -4.05
N TRP A 142 10.51 -8.43 -4.02
CA TRP A 142 9.87 -9.05 -5.18
C TRP A 142 8.84 -8.16 -5.91
N PRO A 143 7.83 -7.58 -5.23
CA PRO A 143 6.84 -6.74 -5.90
C PRO A 143 7.46 -5.45 -6.48
N MET A 144 8.53 -4.94 -5.89
CA MET A 144 9.23 -3.74 -6.38
C MET A 144 9.98 -4.01 -7.68
N LEU A 145 10.57 -5.19 -7.84
CA LEU A 145 11.23 -5.60 -9.08
C LEU A 145 10.24 -5.90 -10.22
N ARG A 146 9.01 -6.31 -9.88
CA ARG A 146 7.95 -6.58 -10.87
C ARG A 146 7.14 -5.36 -11.28
N ALA A 147 7.24 -4.24 -10.56
CA ALA A 147 6.60 -2.99 -10.95
C ALA A 147 7.33 -2.42 -12.17
N LYS A 148 6.71 -2.58 -13.34
CA LYS A 148 7.19 -2.12 -14.64
C LYS A 148 6.44 -0.88 -15.08
#